data_AF-E6PMT4-F1
#
_entry.id   AF-E6PMT4-F1
#
_cell.length_a   1.000
_cell.length_b   1.000
_cell.length_c   1.000
_cell.angle_alpha   90.00
_cell.angle_beta   90.00
_cell.angle_gamma   90.00
#
_symmetry.space_group_name_H-M   'P 1'
#
loop_
_entity.id
_entity.type
_entity.pdbx_description
1 polymer ?
#
loop_
_entity_poly.entity_id
_entity_poly.type
_entity_poly.pdbx_seq_one_letter_code
_entity_poly.pdbx_strand_id
1 'polypeptide(L)'
;MTYEKTAAGRLTLANRQSDLPRPLRTLLLLVDGARSEAELLGMLGASGLDSQAFANLLERGLIQTVPAQASAAVAPALTARADARAPAAAPEPKPAPRRTAFAKLGQGLRAALESRSGSPREISAGLAEIIKCAAIADPELFAWLERHVDDLRAQQQHAVAHAVQRIQQLRDQIEAEDRQQHRSPSPLDFGMALGHVVESVLGFGRYLHGEAIGLGMLLAADLGQSLGVQSAESAERLRRLLQSAGLPMTPPRAPTARWLELLPLDGETGAQHMRCVLLSELGAPLNQAVPREQVLQALERSGALAA
;
A
#
# COMPACT_ATOMS: atom_id res chain seq x y z
N MET A 1 20.65 3.09 -21.77
CA MET A 1 19.35 3.16 -22.46
C MET A 1 18.28 3.35 -21.39
N THR A 2 17.38 4.31 -21.56
CA THR A 2 16.21 4.48 -20.68
C THR A 2 14.94 4.16 -21.45
N TYR A 3 13.85 3.91 -20.73
CA TYR A 3 12.55 3.60 -21.31
C TYR A 3 11.55 4.72 -21.00
N GLU A 4 10.74 5.08 -21.98
CA GLU A 4 9.65 6.04 -21.82
C GLU A 4 8.30 5.39 -22.18
N LYS A 5 7.23 5.76 -21.48
CA LYS A 5 5.87 5.32 -21.80
C LYS A 5 5.40 5.96 -23.10
N THR A 6 4.86 5.17 -24.01
CA THR A 6 4.16 5.69 -25.20
C THR A 6 2.76 6.19 -24.82
N ALA A 7 2.07 6.83 -25.77
CA ALA A 7 0.65 7.18 -25.60
C ALA A 7 -0.22 5.93 -25.35
N ALA A 8 0.08 4.81 -26.03
CA ALA A 8 -0.59 3.52 -25.82
C ALA A 8 -0.30 2.95 -24.42
N GLY A 9 0.93 3.08 -23.92
CA GLY A 9 1.28 2.72 -22.53
C GLY A 9 0.49 3.50 -21.50
N ARG A 10 0.38 4.83 -21.68
CA ARG A 10 -0.41 5.70 -20.79
C ARG A 10 -1.91 5.36 -20.82
N LEU A 11 -2.47 5.12 -22.02
CA LEU A 11 -3.86 4.69 -22.18
C LEU A 11 -4.13 3.32 -21.57
N THR A 12 -3.17 2.39 -21.68
CA THR A 12 -3.27 1.05 -21.06
C THR A 12 -3.31 1.12 -19.54
N LEU A 13 -2.56 2.05 -18.93
CA LEU A 13 -2.63 2.30 -17.49
C LEU A 13 -3.93 2.99 -17.08
N ALA A 14 -4.45 3.91 -17.90
CA ALA A 14 -5.73 4.58 -17.66
C ALA A 14 -6.93 3.63 -17.83
N ASN A 15 -6.82 2.65 -18.72
CA ASN A 15 -7.85 1.63 -18.94
C ASN A 15 -7.78 0.56 -17.84
N ARG A 16 -8.87 0.44 -17.08
CA ARG A 16 -9.01 -0.52 -15.96
C ARG A 16 -9.25 -1.97 -16.43
N GLN A 17 -9.53 -2.19 -17.73
CA GLN A 17 -9.79 -3.50 -18.33
C GLN A 17 -8.60 -4.04 -19.16
N SER A 18 -7.37 -3.54 -18.99
CA SER A 18 -6.25 -4.05 -19.80
C SER A 18 -5.91 -5.50 -19.43
N ASP A 19 -5.73 -6.37 -20.42
CA ASP A 19 -5.24 -7.75 -20.25
C ASP A 19 -3.74 -7.85 -19.91
N LEU A 20 -3.11 -6.75 -19.49
CA LEU A 20 -1.69 -6.72 -19.21
C LEU A 20 -1.40 -7.43 -17.86
N PRO A 21 -0.60 -8.51 -17.84
CA PRO A 21 -0.25 -9.22 -16.62
C PRO A 21 0.35 -8.31 -15.54
N ARG A 22 0.05 -8.61 -14.27
CA ARG A 22 0.46 -7.80 -13.10
C ARG A 22 1.95 -7.43 -13.07
N PRO A 23 2.90 -8.33 -13.41
CA PRO A 23 4.31 -7.97 -13.43
C PRO A 23 4.62 -6.89 -14.48
N LEU A 24 4.07 -7.03 -15.69
CA LEU A 24 4.24 -6.08 -16.79
C LEU A 24 3.55 -4.74 -16.53
N ARG A 25 2.38 -4.76 -15.88
CA ARG A 25 1.66 -3.53 -15.50
C ARG A 25 2.40 -2.76 -14.41
N THR A 26 2.98 -3.47 -13.44
CA THR A 26 3.84 -2.86 -12.41
C THR A 26 5.09 -2.24 -13.04
N LEU A 27 5.76 -2.97 -13.94
CA LEU A 27 6.89 -2.43 -14.69
C LEU A 27 6.48 -1.18 -15.50
N LEU A 28 5.39 -1.27 -16.26
CA LEU A 28 4.86 -0.16 -17.03
C LEU A 28 4.53 1.05 -16.16
N LEU A 29 4.06 0.89 -14.91
CA LEU A 29 3.86 2.01 -13.99
C LEU A 29 5.15 2.75 -13.63
N LEU A 30 6.27 2.03 -13.49
CA LEU A 30 7.55 2.56 -13.03
C LEU A 30 8.38 3.24 -14.12
N VAL A 31 8.13 2.91 -15.40
CA VAL A 31 8.83 3.51 -16.55
C VAL A 31 8.54 5.01 -16.64
N ASP A 32 9.55 5.87 -16.51
CA ASP A 32 9.38 7.33 -16.43
C ASP A 32 10.38 8.13 -17.27
N GLY A 33 11.17 7.47 -18.12
CA GLY A 33 12.20 8.12 -18.94
C GLY A 33 13.49 8.45 -18.20
N ALA A 34 13.50 8.42 -16.87
CA ALA A 34 14.64 8.82 -16.04
C ALA A 34 15.50 7.65 -15.58
N ARG A 35 14.92 6.45 -15.46
CA ARG A 35 15.60 5.26 -14.94
C ARG A 35 16.05 4.31 -16.05
N SER A 36 17.23 3.71 -15.85
CA SER A 36 17.78 2.63 -16.66
C SER A 36 17.10 1.28 -16.36
N GLU A 37 17.30 0.30 -17.24
CA GLU A 37 16.79 -1.07 -17.06
C GLU A 37 17.24 -1.69 -15.74
N ALA A 38 18.53 -1.58 -15.42
CA ALA A 38 19.12 -2.13 -14.20
C ALA A 38 18.51 -1.52 -12.94
N GLU A 39 18.23 -0.21 -12.95
CA GLU A 39 17.58 0.48 -11.83
C GLU A 39 16.12 0.04 -11.67
N LEU A 40 15.38 -0.10 -12.78
CA LEU A 40 14.00 -0.56 -12.75
C LEU A 40 13.88 -2.02 -12.30
N LEU A 41 14.77 -2.91 -12.77
CA LEU A 41 14.86 -4.30 -12.31
C LEU A 41 15.24 -4.38 -10.83
N GLY A 42 16.19 -3.56 -10.37
CA GLY A 42 16.57 -3.48 -8.96
C GLY A 42 15.43 -3.01 -8.04
N MET A 43 14.58 -2.09 -8.51
CA MET A 43 13.38 -1.64 -7.79
C MET A 43 12.31 -2.74 -7.67
N LEU A 44 12.28 -3.67 -8.62
CA LEU A 44 11.26 -4.72 -8.74
C LEU A 44 11.68 -6.06 -8.09
N GLY A 45 12.78 -6.10 -7.33
CA GLY A 45 13.35 -7.33 -6.76
C GLY A 45 12.35 -8.34 -6.17
N ALA A 46 12.63 -9.62 -6.36
CA ALA A 46 11.82 -10.82 -6.04
C ALA A 46 10.45 -10.95 -6.75
N SER A 47 10.05 -10.01 -7.61
CA SER A 47 8.77 -10.07 -8.36
C SER A 47 8.76 -11.03 -9.57
N GLY A 48 9.84 -11.79 -9.80
CA GLY A 48 9.97 -12.69 -10.96
C GLY A 48 10.06 -11.98 -12.33
N LEU A 49 10.46 -10.70 -12.36
CA LEU A 49 10.60 -9.91 -13.58
C LEU A 49 12.04 -9.94 -14.07
N ASP A 50 12.23 -10.31 -15.34
CA ASP A 50 13.52 -10.35 -16.03
C ASP A 50 13.53 -9.40 -17.24
N SER A 51 14.63 -9.37 -18.00
CA SER A 51 14.73 -8.54 -19.22
C SER A 51 13.68 -8.89 -20.28
N GLN A 52 13.04 -10.08 -20.24
CA GLN A 52 11.96 -10.41 -21.17
C GLN A 52 10.71 -9.54 -20.93
N ALA A 53 10.52 -9.03 -19.72
CA ALA A 53 9.42 -8.13 -19.41
C ALA A 53 9.51 -6.79 -20.16
N PHE A 54 10.72 -6.26 -20.35
CA PHE A 54 10.95 -5.04 -21.13
C PHE A 54 10.73 -5.28 -22.61
N ALA A 55 11.22 -6.42 -23.13
CA ALA A 55 10.95 -6.84 -24.50
C ALA A 55 9.44 -6.96 -24.78
N ASN A 56 8.68 -7.55 -23.86
CA ASN A 56 7.22 -7.69 -24.00
C ASN A 56 6.50 -6.34 -24.07
N LEU A 57 6.91 -5.36 -23.25
CA LEU A 57 6.33 -4.02 -23.27
C LEU A 57 6.72 -3.23 -24.53
N LEU A 58 7.94 -3.44 -25.06
CA LEU A 58 8.40 -2.86 -26.32
C LEU A 58 7.63 -3.44 -27.51
N GLU A 59 7.48 -4.76 -27.59
CA GLU A 59 6.74 -5.45 -28.66
C GLU A 59 5.26 -5.04 -28.70
N ARG A 60 4.66 -4.82 -27.53
CA ARG A 60 3.29 -4.29 -27.41
C ARG A 60 3.19 -2.79 -27.68
N GLY A 61 4.30 -2.10 -27.96
CA GLY A 61 4.35 -0.66 -28.21
C GLY A 61 3.96 0.20 -27.01
N LEU A 62 4.06 -0.33 -25.78
CA LEU A 62 3.66 0.37 -24.55
C LEU A 62 4.77 1.24 -23.98
N ILE A 63 6.02 0.89 -24.31
CA ILE A 63 7.21 1.68 -23.99
C ILE A 63 8.08 1.83 -25.25
N GLN A 64 8.97 2.81 -25.24
CA GLN A 64 9.98 3.04 -26.27
C GLN A 64 11.35 3.30 -25.65
N THR A 65 12.42 2.96 -26.36
CA THR A 65 13.79 3.27 -25.92
C THR A 65 14.14 4.71 -26.23
N VAL A 66 14.74 5.40 -25.26
CA VAL A 66 15.26 6.75 -25.43
C VAL A 66 16.78 6.73 -25.24
N PRO A 67 17.57 7.39 -26.11
CA PRO A 67 18.99 7.58 -25.87
C PRO A 67 19.19 8.32 -24.56
N ALA A 68 20.06 7.81 -23.68
CA ALA A 68 20.32 8.45 -22.39
C ALA A 68 20.82 9.89 -22.63
N GLN A 69 20.00 10.89 -22.31
CA GLN A 69 20.43 12.28 -22.38
C GLN A 69 21.44 12.51 -21.24
N ALA A 70 22.62 13.03 -21.59
CA ALA A 70 23.60 13.50 -20.62
C ALA A 70 22.98 14.66 -19.84
N SER A 71 22.57 14.41 -18.60
CA SER A 71 22.03 15.43 -17.71
C SER A 71 23.11 16.46 -17.38
N ALA A 72 23.00 17.65 -17.99
CA ALA A 72 23.79 18.81 -17.65
C ALA A 72 23.36 19.34 -16.26
N ALA A 73 24.20 19.13 -15.25
CA ALA A 73 24.15 19.86 -13.99
C ALA A 73 25.35 20.82 -13.93
N VAL A 74 25.05 22.11 -13.91
CA VAL A 74 25.99 23.21 -13.71
C VAL A 74 26.17 23.43 -12.20
N ALA A 75 27.42 23.32 -11.70
CA ALA A 75 27.92 24.02 -10.51
C ALA A 75 29.47 23.96 -10.49
N PRO A 76 30.18 24.98 -9.95
CA PRO A 76 31.53 25.34 -10.37
C PRO A 76 32.65 24.55 -9.68
N ALA A 77 33.78 24.51 -10.39
CA ALA A 77 35.03 23.88 -10.00
C ALA A 77 35.66 24.52 -8.75
N LEU A 78 36.12 23.66 -7.84
CA LEU A 78 37.15 23.98 -6.84
C LEU A 78 38.24 22.92 -6.95
N THR A 79 39.37 23.36 -7.49
CA THR A 79 40.62 22.64 -7.66
C THR A 79 41.35 22.46 -6.32
N ALA A 80 41.76 21.23 -6.01
CA ALA A 80 42.99 20.95 -5.28
C ALA A 80 43.51 19.55 -5.65
N ARG A 81 44.83 19.46 -5.88
CA ARG A 81 45.58 18.31 -6.41
C ARG A 81 45.95 17.28 -5.33
N ALA A 82 45.96 16.02 -5.78
CA ALA A 82 46.89 14.90 -5.54
C ALA A 82 47.51 14.68 -4.13
N ASP A 83 47.34 13.47 -3.58
CA ASP A 83 48.41 12.45 -3.60
C ASP A 83 47.98 11.08 -3.02
N ALA A 84 48.77 10.08 -3.40
CA ALA A 84 48.64 8.62 -3.31
C ALA A 84 48.22 7.97 -1.97
N ARG A 85 47.38 6.93 -2.06
CA ARG A 85 47.61 5.52 -1.63
C ARG A 85 46.30 4.74 -1.72
N ALA A 86 46.34 3.51 -2.24
CA ALA A 86 45.23 2.58 -2.17
C ALA A 86 45.03 2.07 -0.72
N PRO A 87 43.81 2.11 -0.17
CA PRO A 87 43.41 1.23 0.92
C PRO A 87 42.25 0.31 0.49
N ALA A 88 42.08 -0.75 1.28
CA ALA A 88 41.17 -1.87 1.08
C ALA A 88 39.72 -1.49 0.74
N ALA A 89 39.05 -2.39 0.03
CA ALA A 89 37.65 -2.29 -0.39
C ALA A 89 36.74 -1.80 0.74
N ALA A 90 36.15 -0.62 0.52
CA ALA A 90 35.11 -0.07 1.40
C ALA A 90 33.87 -0.99 1.34
N PRO A 91 33.13 -1.16 2.46
CA PRO A 91 31.86 -1.85 2.44
C PRO A 91 30.91 -1.14 1.46
N GLU A 92 30.22 -1.92 0.63
CA GLU A 92 29.27 -1.43 -0.36
C GLU A 92 28.32 -0.38 0.26
N PRO A 93 28.05 0.74 -0.43
CA PRO A 93 27.10 1.72 0.07
C PRO A 93 25.72 1.05 0.22
N LYS A 94 25.22 1.06 1.45
CA LYS A 94 23.90 0.54 1.82
C LYS A 94 22.86 1.09 0.85
N PRO A 95 22.03 0.24 0.20
CA PRO A 95 21.12 0.70 -0.85
C PRO A 95 20.19 1.78 -0.31
N ALA A 96 20.05 2.87 -1.08
CA ALA A 96 19.16 3.97 -0.74
C ALA A 96 17.73 3.43 -0.46
N PRO A 97 17.01 3.98 0.53
CA PRO A 97 15.71 3.44 0.94
C PRO A 97 14.76 3.40 -0.25
N ARG A 98 14.16 2.22 -0.47
CA ARG A 98 13.14 1.99 -1.48
C ARG A 98 12.02 3.01 -1.28
N ARG A 99 11.88 3.95 -2.22
CA ARG A 99 10.69 4.81 -2.34
C ARG A 99 9.52 3.91 -2.78
N THR A 100 8.93 3.23 -1.81
CA THR A 100 7.78 2.35 -1.95
C THR A 100 6.51 3.18 -2.24
N ALA A 101 5.42 2.51 -2.64
CA ALA A 101 4.14 3.07 -3.09
C ALA A 101 3.47 4.15 -2.18
N PHE A 102 4.05 4.45 -1.03
CA PHE A 102 3.56 5.35 0.01
C PHE A 102 3.51 6.83 -0.39
N ALA A 103 4.36 7.29 -1.31
CA ALA A 103 4.25 8.66 -1.82
C ALA A 103 2.90 8.93 -2.55
N LYS A 104 2.24 7.88 -3.05
CA LYS A 104 0.92 7.98 -3.69
C LYS A 104 -0.24 7.93 -2.69
N LEU A 105 -0.08 7.29 -1.54
CA LEU A 105 -1.11 7.19 -0.49
C LEU A 105 -1.39 8.54 0.16
N GLY A 106 -0.35 9.33 0.46
CA GLY A 106 -0.51 10.71 0.93
C GLY A 106 -1.16 11.64 -0.10
N GLN A 107 -0.89 11.42 -1.40
CA GLN A 107 -1.52 12.17 -2.49
C GLN A 107 -3.00 11.82 -2.69
N GLY A 108 -3.38 10.55 -2.51
CA GLY A 108 -4.77 10.08 -2.66
C GLY A 108 -5.70 10.61 -1.58
N LEU A 109 -5.27 10.55 -0.30
CA LEU A 109 -6.03 11.09 0.83
C LEU A 109 -6.20 12.62 0.71
N ARG A 110 -5.11 13.29 0.35
CA ARG A 110 -5.09 14.73 0.18
C ARG A 110 -5.92 15.18 -1.02
N ALA A 111 -5.84 14.50 -2.16
CA ALA A 111 -6.70 14.78 -3.31
C ALA A 111 -8.19 14.49 -3.05
N ALA A 112 -8.51 13.42 -2.31
CA ALA A 112 -9.90 13.08 -1.96
C ALA A 112 -10.52 14.11 -0.99
N LEU A 113 -9.73 14.66 -0.05
CA LEU A 113 -10.22 15.61 0.95
C LEU A 113 -10.11 17.08 0.52
N GLU A 114 -9.08 17.46 -0.25
CA GLU A 114 -8.87 18.84 -0.70
C GLU A 114 -9.70 19.19 -1.96
N SER A 115 -10.11 18.20 -2.77
CA SER A 115 -10.72 18.50 -4.08
C SER A 115 -12.10 19.14 -4.03
N ARG A 116 -12.77 19.25 -2.87
CA ARG A 116 -14.16 19.79 -2.72
C ARG A 116 -15.19 19.21 -3.71
N SER A 117 -14.86 18.10 -4.40
CA SER A 117 -15.62 17.59 -5.56
C SER A 117 -15.50 16.07 -5.74
N GLY A 118 -15.00 15.35 -4.72
CA GLY A 118 -15.02 13.89 -4.72
C GLY A 118 -16.44 13.35 -4.51
N SER A 119 -16.78 12.26 -5.19
CA SER A 119 -18.03 11.55 -4.93
C SER A 119 -18.10 11.04 -3.47
N PRO A 120 -19.29 10.82 -2.90
CA PRO A 120 -19.43 10.25 -1.55
C PRO A 120 -18.64 8.95 -1.35
N ARG A 121 -18.49 8.17 -2.42
CA ARG A 121 -17.70 6.94 -2.46
C ARG A 121 -16.20 7.19 -2.32
N GLU A 122 -15.66 8.19 -3.03
CA GLU A 122 -14.24 8.55 -2.95
C GLU A 122 -13.89 9.17 -1.59
N ILE A 123 -14.81 9.95 -1.01
CA ILE A 123 -14.66 10.48 0.35
C ILE A 123 -14.57 9.31 1.35
N SER A 124 -15.53 8.38 1.28
CA SER A 124 -15.55 7.19 2.15
C SER A 124 -14.28 6.36 2.01
N ALA A 125 -13.82 6.12 0.77
CA ALA A 125 -12.56 5.43 0.51
C ALA A 125 -11.34 6.18 1.10
N GLY A 126 -11.31 7.51 1.02
CA GLY A 126 -10.26 8.31 1.65
C GLY A 126 -10.24 8.16 3.17
N LEU A 127 -11.40 8.09 3.81
CA LEU A 127 -11.51 7.94 5.27
C LEU A 127 -10.88 6.64 5.79
N ALA A 128 -10.83 5.57 4.98
CA ALA A 128 -10.19 4.31 5.38
C ALA A 128 -8.73 4.51 5.83
N GLU A 129 -7.97 5.35 5.14
CA GLU A 129 -6.57 5.63 5.47
C GLU A 129 -6.43 6.45 6.75
N ILE A 130 -7.33 7.40 7.00
CA ILE A 130 -7.35 8.17 8.26
C ILE A 130 -7.66 7.24 9.44
N ILE A 131 -8.70 6.41 9.28
CA ILE A 131 -9.11 5.43 10.28
C ILE A 131 -7.97 4.46 10.57
N LYS A 132 -7.29 3.95 9.54
CA LYS A 132 -6.15 3.05 9.68
C LYS A 132 -5.07 3.66 10.57
N CYS A 133 -4.58 4.85 10.24
CA CYS A 133 -3.51 5.48 11.01
C CYS A 133 -3.93 5.80 12.45
N ALA A 134 -5.17 6.26 12.66
CA ALA A 134 -5.68 6.47 14.01
C ALA A 134 -5.76 5.15 14.79
N ALA A 135 -6.25 4.08 14.16
CA ALA A 135 -6.38 2.76 14.78
C ALA A 135 -5.04 2.14 15.17
N ILE A 136 -3.95 2.43 14.45
CA ILE A 136 -2.63 1.88 14.75
C ILE A 136 -1.79 2.76 15.69
N ALA A 137 -2.11 4.04 15.91
CA ALA A 137 -1.18 4.92 16.62
C ALA A 137 -1.80 6.04 17.47
N ASP A 138 -3.09 6.35 17.31
CA ASP A 138 -3.71 7.48 18.00
C ASP A 138 -5.16 7.17 18.42
N PRO A 139 -5.35 6.55 19.60
CA PRO A 139 -6.67 6.25 20.16
C PRO A 139 -7.53 7.49 20.42
N GLU A 140 -6.90 8.65 20.67
CA GLU A 140 -7.62 9.92 20.89
C GLU A 140 -8.19 10.46 19.58
N LEU A 141 -7.38 10.45 18.51
CA LEU A 141 -7.87 10.74 17.16
C LEU A 141 -8.93 9.74 16.75
N PHE A 142 -8.76 8.45 17.05
CA PHE A 142 -9.78 7.45 16.75
C PHE A 142 -11.12 7.79 17.44
N ALA A 143 -11.10 8.14 18.72
CA ALA A 143 -12.29 8.59 19.46
C ALA A 143 -12.86 9.92 18.94
N TRP A 144 -12.02 10.78 18.38
CA TRP A 144 -12.48 11.97 17.67
C TRP A 144 -13.19 11.61 16.35
N LEU A 145 -12.65 10.69 15.56
CA LEU A 145 -13.27 10.20 14.31
C LEU A 145 -14.65 9.58 14.58
N GLU A 146 -14.80 8.80 15.66
CA GLU A 146 -16.10 8.23 16.07
C GLU A 146 -17.19 9.30 16.25
N ARG A 147 -16.81 10.52 16.65
CA ARG A 147 -17.74 11.64 16.89
C ARG A 147 -17.95 12.53 15.66
N HIS A 148 -17.01 12.54 14.72
CA HIS A 148 -16.97 13.50 13.60
C HIS A 148 -16.99 12.85 12.21
N VAL A 149 -17.19 11.52 12.12
CA VAL A 149 -17.22 10.81 10.84
C VAL A 149 -18.32 11.34 9.90
N ASP A 150 -19.47 11.74 10.42
CA ASP A 150 -20.54 12.34 9.61
C ASP A 150 -20.15 13.73 9.09
N ASP A 151 -19.48 14.54 9.91
CA ASP A 151 -18.94 15.84 9.48
C ASP A 151 -17.90 15.67 8.37
N LEU A 152 -17.04 14.66 8.50
CA LEU A 152 -16.03 14.32 7.49
C LEU A 152 -16.68 13.85 6.17
N ARG A 153 -17.72 13.01 6.24
CA ARG A 153 -18.48 12.57 5.07
C ARG A 153 -19.24 13.71 4.40
N ALA A 154 -19.72 14.66 5.19
CA ALA A 154 -20.33 15.90 4.71
C ALA A 154 -19.28 16.96 4.28
N GLN A 155 -17.98 16.64 4.36
CA GLN A 155 -16.87 17.53 4.02
C GLN A 155 -16.91 18.88 4.78
N GLN A 156 -17.34 18.86 6.03
CA GLN A 156 -17.33 20.06 6.88
C GLN A 156 -15.89 20.56 7.04
N GLN A 157 -15.66 21.81 6.66
CA GLN A 157 -14.31 22.36 6.50
C GLN A 157 -13.46 22.23 7.77
N HIS A 158 -14.06 22.45 8.95
CA HIS A 158 -13.37 22.36 10.23
C HIS A 158 -12.93 20.92 10.55
N ALA A 159 -13.79 19.93 10.31
CA ALA A 159 -13.50 18.53 10.55
C ALA A 159 -12.42 18.01 9.59
N VAL A 160 -12.55 18.33 8.30
CA VAL A 160 -11.56 17.94 7.27
C VAL A 160 -10.19 18.54 7.58
N ALA A 161 -10.13 19.84 7.90
CA ALA A 161 -8.87 20.51 8.22
C ALA A 161 -8.17 19.86 9.43
N HIS A 162 -8.94 19.57 10.50
CA HIS A 162 -8.42 18.91 11.68
C HIS A 162 -7.87 17.51 11.35
N ALA A 163 -8.63 16.68 10.64
CA ALA A 163 -8.22 15.33 10.26
C ALA A 163 -6.95 15.32 9.39
N VAL A 164 -6.89 16.20 8.38
CA VAL A 164 -5.72 16.30 7.47
C VAL A 164 -4.47 16.77 8.21
N GLN A 165 -4.60 17.72 9.14
CA GLN A 165 -3.45 18.16 9.93
C GLN A 165 -2.94 17.04 10.83
N ARG A 166 -3.84 16.36 11.54
CA ARG A 166 -3.46 15.33 12.51
C ARG A 166 -2.88 14.10 11.82
N ILE A 167 -3.47 13.66 10.70
CA ILE A 167 -3.00 12.48 9.96
C ILE A 167 -1.61 12.68 9.38
N GLN A 168 -1.29 13.89 8.93
CA GLN A 168 0.03 14.19 8.38
C GLN A 168 1.10 14.07 9.46
N GLN A 169 0.85 14.66 10.64
CA GLN A 169 1.75 14.54 11.80
C GLN A 169 1.94 13.08 12.23
N LEU A 170 0.84 12.33 12.33
CA LEU A 170 0.86 10.95 12.79
C LEU A 170 1.61 10.03 11.82
N ARG A 171 1.39 10.21 10.51
CA ARG A 171 2.11 9.43 9.49
C ARG A 171 3.61 9.68 9.54
N ASP A 172 4.02 10.94 9.65
CA ASP A 172 5.43 11.29 9.71
C ASP A 172 6.12 10.70 10.96
N GLN A 173 5.40 10.65 12.09
CA GLN A 173 5.85 9.98 13.32
C GLN A 173 6.02 8.47 13.12
N ILE A 174 4.99 7.79 12.61
CA ILE A 174 5.03 6.35 12.37
C ILE A 174 6.18 5.99 11.41
N GLU A 175 6.31 6.71 10.29
CA GLU A 175 7.38 6.47 9.32
C GLU A 175 8.77 6.72 9.90
N ALA A 176 8.93 7.73 10.76
CA ALA A 176 10.20 8.02 11.44
C ALA A 176 10.58 6.90 12.39
N GLU A 177 9.64 6.42 13.21
CA GLU A 177 9.87 5.28 14.11
C GLU A 177 10.14 4.00 13.32
N ASP A 178 9.41 3.77 12.22
CA ASP A 178 9.56 2.58 11.41
C ASP A 178 10.95 2.48 10.75
N ARG A 179 11.48 3.62 10.29
CA ARG A 179 12.87 3.71 9.79
C ARG A 179 13.90 3.40 10.87
N GLN A 180 13.64 3.74 12.13
CA GLN A 180 14.54 3.44 13.25
C GLN A 180 14.47 1.97 13.65
N GLN A 181 13.25 1.43 13.74
CA GLN A 181 12.97 0.09 14.25
C GLN A 181 13.08 -1.02 13.20
N HIS A 182 13.17 -0.65 11.92
CA HIS A 182 13.26 -1.59 10.78
C HIS A 182 12.13 -2.63 10.79
N ARG A 183 10.90 -2.21 11.12
CA ARG A 183 9.78 -3.16 11.22
C ARG A 183 9.38 -3.63 9.82
N SER A 184 9.08 -4.92 9.73
CA SER A 184 8.56 -5.55 8.52
C SER A 184 7.61 -6.68 8.93
N PRO A 185 6.31 -6.59 8.63
CA PRO A 185 5.60 -5.46 8.00
C PRO A 185 5.59 -4.18 8.86
N SER A 186 5.32 -3.04 8.23
CA SER A 186 5.15 -1.75 8.92
C SER A 186 3.78 -1.71 9.61
N PRO A 187 3.59 -1.00 10.74
CA PRO A 187 2.24 -0.76 11.28
C PRO A 187 1.27 -0.16 10.26
N LEU A 188 1.77 0.62 9.29
CA LEU A 188 0.98 1.19 8.19
C LEU A 188 0.40 0.13 7.24
N ASP A 189 0.89 -1.11 7.31
CA ASP A 189 0.39 -2.25 6.55
C ASP A 189 -0.86 -2.90 7.18
N PHE A 190 -1.39 -2.34 8.27
CA PHE A 190 -2.66 -2.77 8.85
C PHE A 190 -3.79 -2.78 7.81
N GLY A 191 -4.40 -3.95 7.61
CA GLY A 191 -5.42 -4.18 6.59
C GLY A 191 -4.91 -4.28 5.14
N MET A 192 -3.65 -3.91 4.84
CA MET A 192 -3.14 -3.89 3.46
C MET A 192 -3.06 -5.29 2.84
N ALA A 193 -2.57 -6.27 3.59
CA ALA A 193 -2.33 -7.60 3.05
C ALA A 193 -3.63 -8.29 2.62
N LEU A 194 -4.68 -8.23 3.44
CA LEU A 194 -6.01 -8.75 3.11
C LEU A 194 -6.76 -7.84 2.13
N GLY A 195 -6.58 -6.52 2.21
CA GLY A 195 -7.17 -5.56 1.27
C GLY A 195 -6.69 -5.78 -0.17
N HIS A 196 -5.38 -5.97 -0.38
CA HIS A 196 -4.85 -6.30 -1.70
C HIS A 196 -5.39 -7.62 -2.27
N VAL A 197 -5.68 -8.60 -1.40
CA VAL A 197 -6.33 -9.85 -1.83
C VAL A 197 -7.77 -9.58 -2.23
N VAL A 198 -8.53 -8.79 -1.46
CA VAL A 198 -9.89 -8.35 -1.81
C VAL A 198 -9.91 -7.67 -3.19
N GLU A 199 -8.98 -6.75 -3.47
CA GLU A 199 -8.85 -6.11 -4.80
C GLU A 199 -8.61 -7.15 -5.91
N SER A 200 -7.74 -8.13 -5.62
CA SER A 200 -7.34 -9.17 -6.58
C SER A 200 -8.44 -10.21 -6.84
N VAL A 201 -9.32 -10.44 -5.85
CA VAL A 201 -10.49 -11.31 -5.97
C VAL A 201 -11.58 -10.66 -6.84
N LEU A 202 -11.87 -9.38 -6.61
CA LEU A 202 -12.91 -8.66 -7.35
C LEU A 202 -12.51 -8.34 -8.80
N GLY A 203 -11.20 -8.20 -9.04
CA GLY A 203 -10.65 -7.61 -10.25
C GLY A 203 -10.37 -6.12 -10.04
N PHE A 204 -9.18 -5.70 -10.48
CA PHE A 204 -8.67 -4.35 -10.23
C PHE A 204 -9.63 -3.26 -10.73
N GLY A 205 -9.82 -2.23 -9.90
CA GLY A 205 -10.58 -1.04 -10.27
C GLY A 205 -12.10 -1.14 -10.09
N ARG A 206 -12.63 -2.29 -9.63
CA ARG A 206 -14.02 -2.40 -9.16
C ARG A 206 -14.22 -1.71 -7.82
N TYR A 207 -13.29 -1.93 -6.89
CA TYR A 207 -13.20 -1.21 -5.63
C TYR A 207 -12.12 -0.13 -5.74
N LEU A 208 -12.36 0.98 -5.06
CA LEU A 208 -11.32 1.96 -4.77
C LEU A 208 -10.37 1.35 -3.75
N HIS A 209 -9.11 1.76 -3.77
CA HIS A 209 -8.09 1.23 -2.86
C HIS A 209 -8.55 1.28 -1.40
N GLY A 210 -9.03 2.43 -0.93
CA GLY A 210 -9.52 2.59 0.44
C GLY A 210 -10.72 1.71 0.81
N GLU A 211 -11.58 1.34 -0.15
CA GLU A 211 -12.67 0.38 0.10
C GLU A 211 -12.11 -1.01 0.42
N ALA A 212 -11.09 -1.42 -0.33
CA ALA A 212 -10.43 -2.70 -0.10
C ALA A 212 -9.60 -2.69 1.18
N ILE A 213 -8.92 -1.58 1.50
CA ILE A 213 -8.21 -1.43 2.79
C ILE A 213 -9.19 -1.46 3.96
N GLY A 214 -10.36 -0.83 3.83
CA GLY A 214 -11.44 -0.90 4.81
C GLY A 214 -11.87 -2.34 5.11
N LEU A 215 -12.13 -3.14 4.07
CA LEU A 215 -12.42 -4.57 4.21
C LEU A 215 -11.25 -5.37 4.78
N GLY A 216 -10.02 -5.03 4.38
CA GLY A 216 -8.81 -5.65 4.91
C GLY A 216 -8.65 -5.42 6.41
N MET A 217 -8.93 -4.21 6.91
CA MET A 217 -8.96 -3.91 8.35
C MET A 217 -10.07 -4.67 9.08
N LEU A 218 -11.25 -4.78 8.47
CA LEU A 218 -12.36 -5.56 9.03
C LEU A 218 -11.99 -7.04 9.19
N LEU A 219 -11.39 -7.65 8.15
CA LEU A 219 -10.92 -9.03 8.19
C LEU A 219 -9.76 -9.22 9.18
N ALA A 220 -8.84 -8.26 9.27
CA ALA A 220 -7.76 -8.29 10.25
C ALA A 220 -8.29 -8.22 11.69
N ALA A 221 -9.35 -7.45 11.93
CA ALA A 221 -9.99 -7.35 13.24
C ALA A 221 -10.71 -8.65 13.64
N ASP A 222 -11.46 -9.28 12.72
CA ASP A 222 -12.08 -10.60 12.96
C ASP A 222 -11.00 -11.65 13.26
N LEU A 223 -9.91 -11.64 12.48
CA LEU A 223 -8.78 -12.52 12.70
C LEU A 223 -8.17 -12.30 14.09
N GLY A 224 -7.81 -11.06 14.42
CA GLY A 224 -7.25 -10.70 15.73
C GLY A 224 -8.14 -11.11 16.91
N GLN A 225 -9.45 -10.91 16.79
CA GLN A 225 -10.41 -11.35 17.80
C GLN A 225 -10.45 -12.88 17.94
N SER A 226 -10.48 -13.61 16.82
CA SER A 226 -10.52 -15.07 16.82
C SER A 226 -9.24 -15.72 17.39
N LEU A 227 -8.11 -15.02 17.29
CA LEU A 227 -6.84 -15.43 17.90
C LEU A 227 -6.72 -15.05 19.38
N GLY A 228 -7.71 -14.34 19.94
CA GLY A 228 -7.65 -13.82 21.31
C GLY A 228 -6.62 -12.71 21.50
N VAL A 229 -6.21 -12.07 20.41
CA VAL A 229 -5.17 -11.04 20.39
C VAL A 229 -5.79 -9.65 20.53
N GLN A 230 -6.89 -9.40 19.82
CA GLN A 230 -7.63 -8.14 19.87
C GLN A 230 -8.80 -8.23 20.84
N SER A 231 -9.01 -7.18 21.65
CA SER A 231 -10.22 -7.10 22.47
C SER A 231 -11.48 -6.95 21.63
N ALA A 232 -12.58 -7.54 22.12
CA ALA A 232 -13.89 -7.43 21.46
C ALA A 232 -14.37 -5.97 21.36
N GLU A 233 -14.04 -5.14 22.36
CA GLU A 233 -14.37 -3.72 22.36
C GLU A 233 -13.63 -2.97 21.23
N SER A 234 -12.31 -3.15 21.12
CA SER A 234 -11.49 -2.54 20.07
C SER A 234 -11.97 -2.95 18.68
N ALA A 235 -12.20 -4.24 18.45
CA ALA A 235 -12.69 -4.76 17.18
C ALA A 235 -14.06 -4.17 16.81
N GLU A 236 -14.97 -4.08 17.77
CA GLU A 236 -16.32 -3.55 17.57
C GLU A 236 -16.32 -2.03 17.31
N ARG A 237 -15.42 -1.27 17.96
CA ARG A 237 -15.22 0.15 17.68
C ARG A 237 -14.71 0.39 16.26
N LEU A 238 -13.70 -0.37 15.83
CA LEU A 238 -13.19 -0.34 14.45
C LEU A 238 -14.30 -0.67 13.44
N ARG A 239 -15.04 -1.76 13.66
CA ARG A 239 -16.15 -2.17 12.80
C ARG A 239 -17.20 -1.07 12.66
N ARG A 240 -17.63 -0.46 13.77
CA ARG A 240 -18.62 0.63 13.77
C ARG A 240 -18.11 1.87 13.04
N LEU A 241 -16.87 2.27 13.27
CA LEU A 241 -16.32 3.44 12.59
C LEU A 241 -16.18 3.23 11.08
N LEU A 242 -15.74 2.05 10.63
CA LEU A 242 -15.69 1.72 9.20
C LEU A 242 -17.09 1.76 8.56
N GLN A 243 -18.10 1.23 9.25
CA GLN A 243 -19.49 1.27 8.80
C GLN A 243 -20.01 2.72 8.71
N SER A 244 -19.81 3.52 9.75
CA SER A 244 -20.23 4.93 9.78
C SER A 244 -19.50 5.78 8.74
N ALA A 245 -18.26 5.43 8.40
CA ALA A 245 -17.50 6.05 7.32
C ALA A 245 -18.07 5.76 5.92
N GLY A 246 -19.04 4.86 5.80
CA GLY A 246 -19.65 4.48 4.52
C GLY A 246 -18.81 3.49 3.71
N LEU A 247 -17.91 2.75 4.37
CA LEU A 247 -17.10 1.73 3.71
C LEU A 247 -17.89 0.43 3.50
N PRO A 248 -17.53 -0.38 2.50
CA PRO A 248 -18.08 -1.72 2.35
C PRO A 248 -17.78 -2.59 3.57
N MET A 249 -18.80 -3.31 4.04
CA MET A 249 -18.71 -4.20 5.21
C MET A 249 -18.80 -5.69 4.86
N THR A 250 -18.95 -6.02 3.57
CA THR A 250 -19.05 -7.39 3.09
C THR A 250 -17.90 -7.66 2.12
N PRO A 251 -16.98 -8.57 2.48
CA PRO A 251 -15.95 -9.02 1.55
C PRO A 251 -16.55 -9.69 0.32
N PRO A 252 -15.85 -9.68 -0.83
CA PRO A 252 -16.31 -10.39 -2.01
C PRO A 252 -16.35 -11.91 -1.77
N ARG A 253 -17.28 -12.59 -2.44
CA ARG A 253 -17.32 -14.06 -2.44
C ARG A 253 -16.46 -14.64 -3.54
N ALA A 254 -15.61 -15.60 -3.18
CA ALA A 254 -14.83 -16.37 -4.14
C ALA A 254 -14.49 -17.77 -3.60
N PRO A 255 -14.18 -18.74 -4.48
CA PRO A 255 -13.77 -20.07 -4.06
C PRO A 255 -12.54 -20.04 -3.14
N THR A 256 -12.47 -20.95 -2.17
CA THR A 256 -11.34 -21.08 -1.24
C THR A 256 -9.98 -21.15 -1.96
N ALA A 257 -9.92 -21.89 -3.07
CA ALA A 257 -8.71 -22.01 -3.88
C ALA A 257 -8.21 -20.65 -4.40
N ARG A 258 -9.11 -19.72 -4.74
CA ARG A 258 -8.75 -18.39 -5.23
C ARG A 258 -8.18 -17.51 -4.12
N TRP A 259 -8.75 -17.58 -2.92
CA TRP A 259 -8.20 -16.91 -1.75
C TRP A 259 -6.81 -17.46 -1.42
N LEU A 260 -6.64 -18.78 -1.43
CA LEU A 260 -5.35 -19.43 -1.20
C LEU A 260 -4.30 -19.04 -2.25
N GLU A 261 -4.67 -18.95 -3.52
CA GLU A 261 -3.72 -18.52 -4.56
C GLU A 261 -3.17 -17.10 -4.29
N LEU A 262 -4.00 -16.21 -3.74
CA LEU A 262 -3.70 -14.80 -3.60
C LEU A 262 -3.12 -14.39 -2.24
N LEU A 263 -3.36 -15.18 -1.19
CA LEU A 263 -2.83 -14.90 0.14
C LEU A 263 -1.29 -14.91 0.12
N PRO A 264 -0.64 -13.83 0.61
CA PRO A 264 0.81 -13.75 0.59
C PRO A 264 1.43 -14.78 1.55
N LEU A 265 2.54 -15.36 1.11
CA LEU A 265 3.33 -16.28 1.91
C LEU A 265 4.36 -15.53 2.73
N ASP A 266 4.56 -15.96 3.97
CA ASP A 266 5.70 -15.53 4.77
C ASP A 266 6.97 -16.29 4.33
N GLY A 267 7.95 -15.54 3.83
CA GLY A 267 9.25 -16.09 3.41
C GLY A 267 10.12 -16.57 4.58
N GLU A 268 9.86 -16.11 5.81
CA GLU A 268 10.66 -16.43 6.99
C GLU A 268 10.14 -17.67 7.74
N THR A 269 8.82 -17.81 7.86
CA THR A 269 8.16 -18.92 8.59
C THR A 269 7.63 -20.03 7.67
N GLY A 270 7.86 -19.91 6.36
CA GLY A 270 7.52 -20.91 5.35
C GLY A 270 6.10 -20.77 4.77
N ALA A 271 5.80 -21.55 3.74
CA ALA A 271 4.59 -21.43 2.90
C ALA A 271 3.22 -21.67 3.58
N GLN A 272 3.21 -21.88 4.90
CA GLN A 272 2.01 -22.18 5.71
C GLN A 272 1.51 -20.98 6.51
N HIS A 273 2.28 -19.89 6.57
CA HIS A 273 1.95 -18.70 7.34
C HIS A 273 1.88 -17.46 6.46
N MET A 274 1.15 -16.47 6.96
CA MET A 274 1.07 -15.13 6.44
C MET A 274 1.43 -14.16 7.57
N ARG A 275 2.32 -13.19 7.32
CA ARG A 275 2.51 -12.10 8.28
C ARG A 275 1.37 -11.10 8.14
N CYS A 276 0.71 -10.84 9.25
CA CYS A 276 -0.35 -9.85 9.39
C CYS A 276 0.08 -8.80 10.40
N VAL A 277 -0.28 -7.55 10.13
CA VAL A 277 -0.38 -6.53 11.16
C VAL A 277 -1.77 -6.65 11.75
N LEU A 278 -1.86 -6.92 13.05
CA LEU A 278 -3.09 -6.96 13.83
C LEU A 278 -3.05 -5.87 14.91
N LEU A 279 -4.14 -5.72 15.66
CA LEU A 279 -4.22 -4.84 16.81
C LEU A 279 -4.48 -5.67 18.06
N SER A 280 -3.82 -5.38 19.18
CA SER A 280 -4.29 -5.86 20.48
C SER A 280 -5.37 -4.94 21.04
N GLU A 281 -5.09 -3.64 20.94
CA GLU A 281 -5.99 -2.53 21.22
C GLU A 281 -5.84 -1.46 20.14
N LEU A 282 -6.75 -0.50 20.10
CA LEU A 282 -6.54 0.70 19.30
C LEU A 282 -5.24 1.40 19.78
N GLY A 283 -4.38 1.77 18.85
CA GLY A 283 -3.05 2.33 19.13
C GLY A 283 -1.96 1.30 19.45
N ALA A 284 -2.27 -0.01 19.43
CA ALA A 284 -1.33 -1.08 19.78
C ALA A 284 -1.20 -2.12 18.65
N PRO A 285 -0.50 -1.78 17.56
CA PRO A 285 -0.29 -2.67 16.42
C PRO A 285 0.76 -3.72 16.74
N LEU A 286 0.55 -4.93 16.24
CA LEU A 286 1.46 -6.06 16.43
C LEU A 286 1.62 -6.87 15.15
N ASN A 287 2.85 -7.32 14.90
CA ASN A 287 3.17 -8.16 13.76
C ASN A 287 3.09 -9.63 14.15
N GLN A 288 2.17 -10.37 13.56
CA GLN A 288 1.95 -11.78 13.86
C GLN A 288 2.07 -12.64 12.61
N ALA A 289 2.81 -13.74 12.72
CA ALA A 289 2.73 -14.81 11.74
C ALA A 289 1.47 -15.64 12.04
N VAL A 290 0.55 -15.70 11.09
CA VAL A 290 -0.74 -16.37 11.25
C VAL A 290 -0.81 -17.56 10.30
N PRO A 291 -1.11 -18.77 10.80
CA PRO A 291 -1.41 -19.92 9.97
C PRO A 291 -2.50 -19.61 8.95
N ARG A 292 -2.29 -20.00 7.69
CA ARG A 292 -3.26 -19.75 6.61
C ARG A 292 -4.62 -20.36 6.86
N GLU A 293 -4.67 -21.47 7.60
CA GLU A 293 -5.92 -22.09 8.05
C GLU A 293 -6.77 -21.14 8.90
N GLN A 294 -6.15 -20.40 9.84
CA GLN A 294 -6.87 -19.43 10.67
C GLN A 294 -7.37 -18.24 9.85
N VAL A 295 -6.60 -17.83 8.84
CA VAL A 295 -7.05 -16.81 7.87
C VAL A 295 -8.27 -17.30 7.08
N LEU A 296 -8.27 -18.57 6.64
CA LEU A 296 -9.42 -19.16 5.96
C LEU A 296 -10.65 -19.22 6.86
N GLN A 297 -10.50 -19.58 8.13
CA GLN A 297 -11.62 -19.59 9.07
C GLN A 297 -12.21 -18.18 9.27
N ALA A 298 -11.38 -17.13 9.27
CA ALA A 298 -11.86 -15.73 9.28
C ALA A 298 -12.60 -15.35 8.00
N LEU A 299 -12.10 -15.80 6.85
CA LEU A 299 -12.78 -15.60 5.56
C LEU A 299 -14.13 -16.35 5.51
N GLU A 300 -14.22 -17.52 6.12
CA GLU A 300 -15.47 -18.29 6.21
C GLU A 300 -16.50 -17.57 7.09
N ARG A 301 -16.12 -17.14 8.30
CA ARG A 301 -17.00 -16.38 9.21
C ARG A 301 -17.52 -15.08 8.61
N SER A 302 -16.67 -14.39 7.85
CA SER A 302 -17.05 -13.16 7.14
C SER A 302 -17.89 -13.41 5.87
N GLY A 303 -18.13 -14.67 5.51
CA GLY A 303 -18.94 -15.06 4.35
C GLY A 303 -18.23 -14.86 3.00
N ALA A 304 -16.91 -14.68 3.00
CA ALA A 304 -16.08 -14.43 1.83
C ALA A 304 -15.77 -15.70 1.01
N LEU A 305 -15.94 -16.88 1.62
CA LEU A 305 -15.78 -18.15 0.92
C LEU A 305 -17.08 -18.54 0.20
N ALA A 306 -16.95 -18.91 -1.07
CA ALA A 306 -17.98 -19.58 -1.84
C ALA A 306 -17.80 -21.11 -1.73
N ALA A 307 -18.93 -21.83 -1.79
CA ALA A 307 -18.94 -23.28 -1.90
C ALA A 307 -18.25 -23.78 -3.18
#